data_AF-A0A317ZWH5-F1
#
_entry.id   AF-A0A317ZWH5-F1
#
_cell.length_a   1.000
_cell.length_b   1.000
_cell.length_c   1.000
_cell.angle_alpha   90.00
_cell.angle_beta   90.00
_cell.angle_gamma   90.00
#
_symmetry.space_group_name_H-M   'P 1'
#
loop_
_entity.id
_entity.type
_entity.pdbx_description
1 polymer ?
#
loop_
_entity_poly.entity_id
_entity_poly.type
_entity_poly.pdbx_seq_one_letter_code
_entity_poly.pdbx_strand_id
1 'polypeptide(L)' 'MSALCPGAILRLVSTSDAHTRLAPGTTGTVEHIDDAGTVHVQWEDGSTLGLIPGEDVWEVVHERWWNQPFDGLGADS' A
#
# COMPACT_ATOMS: atom_id res chain seq x y z
N MET A 1 -3.26 -6.66 -13.47
CA MET A 1 -1.98 -6.02 -13.12
C MET A 1 -2.29 -5.15 -11.94
N SER A 2 -1.85 -5.51 -10.74
CA SER A 2 -2.21 -4.72 -9.57
C SER A 2 -1.41 -3.43 -9.55
N ALA A 3 -2.12 -2.32 -9.64
CA ALA A 3 -1.53 -1.00 -9.75
C ALA A 3 -1.03 -0.54 -8.37
N LEU A 4 0.24 -0.13 -8.32
CA LEU A 4 0.82 0.52 -7.16
C LEU A 4 0.48 2.02 -7.26
N CYS A 5 -0.60 2.44 -6.60
CA CYS A 5 -1.03 3.83 -6.54
C CYS A 5 -1.32 4.25 -5.10
N PRO A 6 -1.32 5.56 -4.79
CA PRO A 6 -1.82 6.06 -3.52
C PRO A 6 -3.19 5.47 -3.18
N GLY A 7 -3.32 4.93 -1.98
CA GLY A 7 -4.51 4.23 -1.50
C GLY A 7 -4.54 2.71 -1.76
N ALA A 8 -3.57 2.15 -2.50
CA ALA A 8 -3.42 0.70 -2.64
C ALA A 8 -3.04 0.06 -1.30
N ILE A 9 -3.59 -1.12 -1.03
CA ILE A 9 -3.23 -1.89 0.18
C ILE A 9 -2.15 -2.91 -0.19
N LEU A 10 -1.05 -2.86 0.53
CA LEU A 10 0.08 -3.75 0.39
C LEU A 10 0.26 -4.60 1.64
N ARG A 11 0.95 -5.73 1.48
CA ARG A 11 1.46 -6.56 2.56
C ARG A 11 2.95 -6.75 2.39
N LEU A 12 3.72 -6.51 3.46
CA LEU A 12 5.14 -6.80 3.46
C LEU A 12 5.36 -8.31 3.37
N VAL A 13 6.22 -8.76 2.46
CA VAL A 13 6.65 -10.17 2.36
C VAL A 13 8.03 -10.33 3.00
N SER A 14 8.97 -9.45 2.68
CA SER A 14 10.29 -9.41 3.31
C SER A 14 10.95 -8.05 3.10
N THR A 15 11.79 -7.66 4.05
CA THR A 15 12.64 -6.47 3.96
C THR A 15 14.05 -6.81 4.41
N SER A 16 15.02 -6.10 3.84
CA SER A 16 16.44 -6.21 4.20
C SER A 16 16.82 -5.30 5.37
N ASP A 17 15.92 -4.38 5.77
CA ASP A 17 16.19 -3.38 6.79
C ASP A 17 16.17 -4.01 8.20
N ALA A 18 17.33 -4.05 8.86
CA ALA A 18 17.48 -4.58 10.21
C ALA A 18 17.02 -3.62 11.32
N HIS A 19 16.70 -2.37 10.98
CA HIS A 19 16.29 -1.33 11.93
C HIS A 19 14.77 -1.18 12.04
N THR A 20 14.00 -1.82 11.15
CA THR A 20 12.54 -1.83 11.22
C THR A 20 12.03 -2.89 12.18
N ARG A 21 10.96 -2.57 12.90
CA ARG A 21 10.17 -3.55 13.67
C ARG A 21 9.05 -4.18 12.84
N LEU A 22 8.90 -3.75 11.58
CA LEU A 22 7.83 -4.20 10.71
C LEU A 22 7.99 -5.69 10.41
N ALA A 23 6.99 -6.48 10.79
CA ALA A 23 7.01 -7.91 10.56
C ALA A 23 6.52 -8.24 9.13
N PRO A 24 7.10 -9.26 8.48
CA PRO A 24 6.48 -9.90 7.32
C PRO A 24 5.02 -10.26 7.61
N GLY A 25 4.13 -9.96 6.67
CA GLY A 25 2.70 -10.14 6.79
C GLY A 25 1.93 -8.89 7.25
N THR A 26 2.62 -7.86 7.78
CA THR A 26 1.97 -6.60 8.14
C THR A 26 1.46 -5.90 6.88
N THR A 27 0.21 -5.42 6.97
CA THR A 27 -0.44 -4.65 5.92
C THR A 27 -0.24 -3.14 6.12
N GLY A 28 -0.28 -2.42 5.01
CA GLY A 28 -0.16 -0.97 4.99
C GLY A 28 -0.81 -0.36 3.76
N THR A 29 -1.10 0.92 3.82
CA THR A 29 -1.69 1.67 2.70
C THR A 29 -0.63 2.56 2.07
N VAL A 30 -0.50 2.55 0.75
CA VAL A 30 0.39 3.46 0.03
C VAL A 30 -0.11 4.88 0.23
N GLU A 31 0.74 5.75 0.79
CA GLU A 31 0.45 7.18 0.88
C GLU A 31 0.87 7.90 -0.39
N HIS A 32 2.09 7.68 -0.82
CA HIS A 32 2.65 8.26 -2.03
C HIS A 32 3.89 7.51 -2.52
N ILE A 33 4.29 7.79 -3.75
CA ILE A 33 5.54 7.32 -4.33
C ILE A 33 6.36 8.57 -4.64
N ASP A 34 7.60 8.62 -4.16
CA ASP A 34 8.49 9.74 -4.42
C ASP A 34 9.14 9.66 -5.81
N ASP A 35 9.90 10.69 -6.18
CA ASP A 35 10.60 10.79 -7.46
C ASP A 35 11.77 9.80 -7.60
N ALA A 36 12.24 9.22 -6.49
CA ALA A 36 13.21 8.13 -6.49
C ALA A 36 12.55 6.76 -6.71
N GLY A 37 11.22 6.67 -6.62
CA GLY A 37 10.46 5.43 -6.76
C GLY A 37 10.28 4.67 -5.45
N THR A 38 10.59 5.27 -4.30
CA THR A 38 10.32 4.70 -2.98
C THR A 38 8.84 4.78 -2.69
N VAL A 39 8.27 3.69 -2.18
CA VAL A 39 6.86 3.60 -1.82
C VAL A 39 6.71 3.93 -0.35
N HIS A 40 6.11 5.08 -0.06
CA HIS A 40 5.80 5.48 1.31
C HIS A 40 4.48 4.82 1.72
N VAL A 41 4.53 4.03 2.79
CA VAL A 41 3.41 3.22 3.24
C VAL A 41 3.08 3.59 4.69
N GLN A 42 1.82 3.88 4.94
CA GLN A 42 1.29 3.96 6.29
C GLN A 42 0.98 2.54 6.76
N TRP A 43 1.89 1.99 7.57
CA TRP A 43 1.76 0.64 8.13
C TRP A 43 0.82 0.61 9.34
N GLU A 44 0.13 -0.50 9.54
CA GLU A 44 -0.80 -0.69 10.67
C GLU A 44 -0.09 -0.74 12.05
N ASP A 45 1.16 -1.18 12.10
CA ASP A 45 2.01 -1.13 13.31
C ASP A 45 2.52 0.29 13.62
N GLY A 46 2.16 1.29 12.81
CA GLY A 46 2.66 2.66 12.93
C GLY A 46 4.10 2.83 12.47
N SER A 47 4.70 1.80 11.85
CA SER A 47 5.99 1.91 11.16
C SER A 47 5.91 2.89 9.99
N THR A 48 7.06 3.46 9.63
CA THR A 48 7.22 4.39 8.50
C THR A 48 8.25 3.87 7.48
N LEU A 49 8.45 2.55 7.42
CA LEU A 49 9.38 1.94 6.46
C LEU A 49 8.91 2.25 5.03
N GLY A 50 9.77 2.88 4.24
CA GLY A 50 9.58 3.02 2.80
C GLY A 50 10.00 1.74 2.09
N LEU A 51 9.23 1.30 1.10
CA LEU A 51 9.58 0.12 0.29
C LEU A 51 10.34 0.53 -0.95
N ILE A 52 11.46 -0.13 -1.22
CA ILE A 52 12.31 0.11 -2.39
C ILE A 52 12.11 -1.04 -3.39
N PRO A 53 11.64 -0.76 -4.63
CA PRO A 53 11.54 -1.76 -5.68
C PRO A 53 12.87 -2.45 -5.95
N GLY A 54 12.90 -3.78 -5.81
CA GLY A 54 14.08 -4.61 -6.04
C GLY A 54 14.93 -4.88 -4.79
N GLU A 55 14.67 -4.18 -3.68
CA GLU A 55 15.28 -4.46 -2.37
C GLU A 55 14.26 -5.07 -1.41
N ASP A 56 13.08 -4.47 -1.32
CA ASP A 56 11.97 -4.99 -0.53
C ASP A 56 11.03 -5.83 -1.39
N VAL A 57 10.37 -6.79 -0.73
CA VAL A 57 9.37 -7.65 -1.36
C VAL A 57 8.02 -7.42 -0.69
N TRP A 58 7.01 -7.14 -1.49
CA TRP A 58 5.65 -6.92 -1.03
C TRP A 58 4.64 -7.47 -2.03
N GLU A 59 3.41 -7.63 -1.56
CA GLU A 59 2.27 -8.04 -2.36
C GLU A 59 1.18 -6.97 -2.32
N VAL A 60 0.59 -6.66 -3.48
CA VAL A 60 -0.62 -5.81 -3.53
C VAL A 60 -1.81 -6.69 -3.15
N VAL A 61 -2.43 -6.40 -2.01
CA VAL A 61 -3.53 -7.21 -1.43
C VAL A 61 -4.89 -6.70 -1.90
N HIS A 62 -5.04 -5.38 -2.04
CA HIS A 62 -6.33 -4.81 -2.42
C HIS A 62 -6.15 -3.57 -3.29
N GLU A 63 -6.70 -3.62 -4.49
CA GLU A 63 -6.95 -2.46 -5.33
C GLU A 63 -8.22 -1.80 -4.78
N ARG A 64 -8.09 -0.71 -4.03
CA ARG A 64 -9.27 0.08 -3.63
C ARG A 64 -9.92 0.64 -4.90
N TRP A 65 -10.96 -0.04 -5.37
CA TRP A 65 -12.10 0.41 -6.18
C TRP A 65 -11.80 1.33 -7.39
N TRP A 66 -11.72 0.72 -8.59
CA TRP A 66 -12.28 1.36 -9.81
C TRP A 66 -13.43 0.55 -10.43
N ASN A 67 -13.77 -0.64 -9.91
CA ASN A 67 -14.76 -1.49 -10.59
C ASN A 67 -16.20 -1.41 -10.07
N GLN A 68 -16.61 -0.32 -9.39
CA GLN A 68 -18.02 -0.07 -9.09
C GLN A 68 -18.43 1.34 -9.54
N PRO A 69 -19.45 1.50 -10.40
CA PRO A 69 -20.13 2.78 -10.53
C PRO A 69 -20.76 3.12 -9.18
N PHE A 70 -20.65 4.38 -8.79
CA PHE A 70 -21.30 4.96 -7.63
C PHE A 70 -22.83 5.05 -7.91
N ASP A 71 -23.52 3.92 -7.96
CA ASP A 71 -25.00 3.91 -7.96
C ASP A 71 -25.46 4.20 -6.53
N GLY A 72 -25.91 5.42 -6.25
CA GLY A 72 -26.64 5.66 -5.00
C GLY A 72 -26.77 7.08 -4.46
N LEU A 73 -26.27 8.11 -5.12
CA LEU A 73 -26.74 9.48 -4.84
C LEU A 73 -27.79 9.86 -5.89
N GLY A 74 -29.05 9.53 -5.61
CA GLY A 74 -30.19 9.99 -6.40
C GLY A 74 -31.42 9.09 -6.35
N ALA A 75 -32.06 8.95 -5.18
CA ALA A 75 -33.48 8.54 -5.09
C ALA A 75 -34.07 8.83 -3.71
N ASP A 76 -33.96 10.07 -3.24
CA ASP A 76 -34.90 10.64 -2.27
C ASP A 76 -35.24 12.09 -2.67
N SER A 77 -36.16 12.21 -3.63
CA SER A 77 -37.23 13.24 -3.79
C SER A 77 -37.64 13.39 -5.26
#